data_AF-A0A840YP67-F1
#
_entry.id   AF-A0A840YP67-F1
#
_cell.length_a   1.000
_cell.length_b   1.000
_cell.length_c   1.000
_cell.angle_alpha   90.00
_cell.angle_beta   90.00
_cell.angle_gamma   90.00
#
_symmetry.space_group_name_H-M   'P 1'
#
loop_
_entity.id
_entity.type
_entity.pdbx_description
1 polymer ?
#
loop_
_entity_poly.entity_id
_entity_poly.type
_entity_poly.pdbx_seq_one_letter_code
_entity_poly.pdbx_strand_id
1 'polypeptide(L)'
;MGNRQRGKARAPAAWHKPLVTGWKLDRAERGQLLERFIPRYADIVADHVTLSLGAAPLPTETRGKIVGEADDRQGVQALIVSISGRTARPDGSTYHVTWSLDRSKGRRPVESNQLIAQLGWSPLDKPVPLTLLPARF
;
A
#
# COMPACT_ATOMS: atom_id res chain seq x y z
N MET A 1 -36.24 39.89 -24.07
CA MET A 1 -36.43 38.74 -23.15
C MET A 1 -35.51 37.61 -23.59
N GLY A 2 -34.52 37.25 -22.78
CA GLY A 2 -33.58 36.16 -23.09
C GLY A 2 -32.96 35.64 -21.80
N ASN A 3 -33.67 34.72 -21.14
CA ASN A 3 -33.32 34.20 -19.83
C ASN A 3 -32.16 33.20 -19.96
N ARG A 4 -30.94 33.58 -19.51
CA ARG A 4 -29.81 32.64 -19.40
C ARG A 4 -29.97 31.80 -18.14
N GLN A 5 -30.39 30.55 -18.31
CA GLN A 5 -30.28 29.56 -17.23
C GLN A 5 -28.79 29.31 -16.94
N ARG A 6 -28.34 29.69 -15.75
CA ARG A 6 -27.05 29.29 -15.21
C ARG A 6 -27.10 27.78 -14.95
N GLY A 7 -26.36 27.00 -15.73
CA GLY A 7 -26.13 25.59 -15.45
C GLY A 7 -25.51 25.45 -14.07
N LYS A 8 -26.21 24.78 -13.15
CA LYS A 8 -25.66 24.40 -11.85
C LYS A 8 -24.49 23.44 -12.10
N ALA A 9 -23.29 23.85 -11.71
CA ALA A 9 -22.15 22.94 -11.66
C ALA A 9 -22.50 21.76 -10.74
N ARG A 10 -22.45 20.53 -11.28
CA ARG A 10 -22.54 19.32 -10.48
C ARG A 10 -21.37 19.32 -9.50
N ALA A 11 -21.66 19.17 -8.21
CA ALA A 11 -20.63 18.88 -7.22
C ALA A 11 -19.88 17.60 -7.66
N PRO A 12 -18.54 17.52 -7.47
CA PRO A 12 -17.81 16.31 -7.78
C PRO A 12 -18.38 15.16 -6.94
N ALA A 13 -18.53 13.99 -7.57
CA ALA A 13 -18.94 12.77 -6.88
C ALA A 13 -18.02 12.54 -5.68
N ALA A 14 -18.60 12.24 -4.52
CA ALA A 14 -17.83 11.90 -3.32
C ALA A 14 -16.89 10.73 -3.65
N TRP A 15 -15.59 10.94 -3.48
CA TRP A 15 -14.60 9.89 -3.66
C TRP A 15 -14.73 8.91 -2.49
N HIS A 16 -15.34 7.76 -2.72
CA HIS A 16 -15.27 6.65 -1.77
C HIS A 16 -13.94 5.93 -1.98
N LYS A 17 -13.19 5.71 -0.89
CA LYS A 17 -12.02 4.83 -0.95
C LYS A 17 -12.50 3.46 -1.44
N PRO A 18 -11.83 2.86 -2.45
CA PRO A 18 -12.20 1.53 -2.90
C PRO A 18 -12.02 0.56 -1.73
N LEU A 19 -13.01 -0.32 -1.57
CA LEU A 19 -12.91 -1.47 -0.67
C LEU A 19 -11.66 -2.28 -1.02
N VAL A 20 -10.90 -2.72 -0.04
CA VAL A 20 -9.70 -3.54 -0.24
C VAL A 20 -9.86 -4.86 0.49
N THR A 21 -9.49 -5.96 -0.17
CA THR A 21 -9.31 -7.27 0.47
C THR A 21 -7.82 -7.57 0.54
N GLY A 22 -7.32 -7.98 1.71
CA GLY A 22 -5.90 -8.27 1.92
C GLY A 22 -5.59 -8.58 3.37
N TRP A 23 -4.49 -8.02 3.88
CA TRP A 23 -4.03 -8.24 5.25
C TRP A 23 -3.68 -6.91 5.93
N LYS A 24 -4.17 -6.71 7.14
CA LYS A 24 -3.66 -5.67 8.05
C LYS A 24 -2.36 -6.14 8.68
N LEU A 25 -1.49 -5.19 9.01
CA LEU A 25 -0.38 -5.45 9.91
C LEU A 25 -0.89 -5.55 11.34
N ASP A 26 -0.28 -6.44 12.14
CA ASP A 26 -0.49 -6.42 13.58
C ASP A 26 -0.02 -5.06 14.15
N ARG A 27 -0.80 -4.48 15.06
CA ARG A 27 -0.54 -3.12 15.55
C ARG A 27 0.70 -3.04 16.43
N ALA A 28 0.98 -4.07 17.22
CA ALA A 28 2.16 -4.10 18.08
C ALA A 28 3.41 -4.34 17.23
N GLU A 29 3.35 -5.30 16.30
CA GLU A 29 4.44 -5.58 15.37
C GLU A 29 4.74 -4.38 14.45
N ARG A 30 3.71 -3.65 14.00
CA ARG A 30 3.87 -2.40 13.24
C ARG A 30 4.78 -1.39 13.96
N GLY A 31 4.65 -1.25 15.28
CA GLY A 31 5.52 -0.37 16.06
C GLY A 31 6.99 -0.78 15.96
N GLN A 32 7.27 -2.07 16.17
CA GLN A 32 8.62 -2.64 16.08
C GLN A 32 9.20 -2.51 14.67
N LEU A 33 8.36 -2.69 13.64
CA LEU A 33 8.77 -2.53 12.25
C LEU A 33 9.11 -1.08 11.91
N LEU A 34 8.43 -0.09 12.50
CA LEU A 34 8.75 1.34 12.29
C LEU A 34 10.08 1.76 12.90
N GLU A 35 10.49 1.11 13.99
CA GLU A 35 11.83 1.31 14.57
C GLU A 35 12.92 0.69 13.68
N ARG A 36 12.62 -0.44 13.02
CA ARG A 36 13.55 -1.15 12.15
C ARG A 36 13.67 -0.55 10.75
N PHE A 37 12.53 -0.19 10.17
CA PHE A 37 12.41 0.36 8.82
C PHE A 37 12.02 1.82 8.93
N ILE A 38 13.02 2.69 8.99
CA ILE A 38 12.79 4.13 9.24
C ILE A 38 11.99 4.72 8.06
N PRO A 39 10.81 5.32 8.31
CA PRO A 39 10.07 6.06 7.29
C PRO A 39 10.92 7.20 6.70
N ARG A 40 11.08 7.21 5.37
CA ARG A 40 11.82 8.27 4.66
C ARG A 40 11.01 9.53 4.42
N TYR A 41 9.69 9.43 4.51
CA TYR A 41 8.77 10.52 4.23
C TYR A 41 7.81 10.76 5.39
N ALA A 42 7.30 11.99 5.49
CA ALA A 42 6.58 12.49 6.65
C ALA A 42 5.26 11.75 6.94
N ASP A 43 4.57 11.26 5.91
CA ASP A 43 3.28 10.60 6.06
C ASP A 43 3.45 9.09 6.17
N ILE A 44 3.42 8.58 7.40
CA ILE A 44 3.48 7.14 7.67
C ILE A 44 2.17 6.48 7.25
N VAL A 45 2.24 5.44 6.41
CA VAL A 45 1.12 4.58 6.05
C VAL A 45 1.22 3.29 6.87
N ALA A 46 2.13 2.38 6.50
CA ALA A 46 2.49 1.17 7.26
C ALA A 46 1.28 0.38 7.81
N ASP A 47 0.28 0.10 6.99
CA ASP A 47 -1.04 -0.36 7.45
C ASP A 47 -1.44 -1.75 6.94
N HIS A 48 -1.23 -2.05 5.66
CA HIS A 48 -1.74 -3.28 5.06
C HIS A 48 -0.92 -3.75 3.86
N VAL A 49 -1.08 -5.03 3.54
CA VAL A 49 -0.74 -5.63 2.24
C VAL A 49 -2.03 -5.83 1.46
N THR A 50 -2.08 -5.35 0.21
CA THR A 50 -3.24 -5.54 -0.67
C THR A 50 -3.15 -6.87 -1.42
N LEU A 51 -4.22 -7.67 -1.38
CA LEU A 51 -4.42 -8.80 -2.29
C LEU A 51 -5.22 -8.39 -3.52
N SER A 52 -6.35 -7.70 -3.31
CA SER A 52 -7.28 -7.33 -4.38
C SER A 52 -8.04 -6.06 -4.02
N LEU A 53 -8.44 -5.32 -5.06
CA LEU A 53 -9.40 -4.24 -4.94
C LEU A 53 -10.81 -4.83 -5.03
N GLY A 54 -11.70 -4.42 -4.12
CA GLY A 54 -13.06 -4.91 -4.02
C GLY A 54 -13.23 -6.09 -3.07
N ALA A 55 -14.42 -6.68 -3.11
CA ALA A 55 -14.75 -7.86 -2.31
C ALA A 55 -14.22 -9.12 -3.01
N ALA A 56 -13.22 -9.76 -2.40
CA ALA A 56 -12.73 -11.09 -2.73
C ALA A 56 -12.80 -11.99 -1.48
N PRO A 57 -12.70 -13.33 -1.59
CA PRO A 57 -12.51 -14.18 -0.43
C PRO A 57 -11.36 -13.68 0.44
N LEU A 58 -11.52 -13.71 1.77
CA LEU A 58 -10.42 -13.35 2.65
C LEU A 58 -9.27 -14.35 2.45
N PRO A 59 -8.02 -13.88 2.39
CA PRO A 59 -6.88 -14.78 2.33
C PRO A 59 -6.76 -15.61 3.62
N THR A 60 -6.09 -16.76 3.53
CA THR A 60 -5.90 -17.66 4.68
C THR A 60 -4.54 -17.50 5.35
N GLU A 61 -3.56 -16.92 4.65
CA GLU A 61 -2.21 -16.73 5.16
C GLU A 61 -2.20 -15.76 6.33
N THR A 62 -1.59 -16.18 7.43
CA THR A 62 -1.42 -15.35 8.64
C THR A 62 0.03 -14.96 8.89
N ARG A 63 0.93 -15.36 7.99
CA ARG A 63 2.37 -15.14 8.10
C ARG A 63 2.96 -14.78 6.75
N GLY A 64 3.90 -13.86 6.77
CA GLY A 64 4.74 -13.47 5.64
C GLY A 64 6.13 -13.10 6.11
N LYS A 65 6.92 -12.54 5.18
CA LYS A 65 8.23 -11.97 5.46
C LYS A 65 8.42 -10.68 4.69
N ILE A 66 8.95 -9.64 5.33
CA ILE A 66 9.51 -8.50 4.59
C ILE A 66 10.84 -8.95 4.01
N VAL A 67 11.01 -8.79 2.70
CA VAL A 67 12.17 -9.30 1.94
C VAL A 67 12.95 -8.21 1.23
N GLY A 68 12.44 -6.98 1.20
CA GLY A 68 13.10 -5.88 0.50
C GLY A 68 12.43 -4.53 0.69
N GLU A 69 13.06 -3.50 0.15
CA GLU A 69 12.58 -2.12 0.18
C GLU A 69 12.60 -1.51 -1.22
N ALA A 70 11.57 -0.73 -1.54
CA ALA A 70 11.53 0.14 -2.70
C ALA A 70 11.40 1.59 -2.25
N ASP A 71 12.14 2.49 -2.89
CA ASP A 71 12.08 3.92 -2.65
C ASP A 71 12.35 4.68 -3.94
N ASP A 72 11.43 5.57 -4.31
CA ASP A 72 11.55 6.40 -5.51
C ASP A 72 12.44 7.65 -5.31
N ARG A 73 12.87 7.90 -4.07
CA ARG A 73 13.59 9.12 -3.63
C ARG A 73 12.83 10.43 -3.93
N GLN A 74 11.53 10.33 -4.22
CA GLN A 74 10.67 11.43 -4.65
C GLN A 74 9.43 11.58 -3.79
N GLY A 75 9.10 10.60 -2.96
CA GLY A 75 8.01 10.68 -1.99
C GLY A 75 7.21 9.39 -1.79
N VAL A 76 7.69 8.23 -2.24
CA VAL A 76 7.04 6.93 -2.01
C VAL A 76 8.06 5.90 -1.56
N GLN A 77 7.80 5.29 -0.40
CA GLN A 77 8.55 4.15 0.11
C GLN A 77 7.61 2.96 0.28
N ALA A 78 8.08 1.76 -0.04
CA ALA A 78 7.34 0.52 0.17
C ALA A 78 8.25 -0.60 0.70
N LEU A 79 7.68 -1.47 1.53
CA LEU A 79 8.32 -2.71 1.97
C LEU A 79 7.75 -3.88 1.17
N ILE A 80 8.63 -4.71 0.61
CA ILE A 80 8.26 -5.87 -0.19
C ILE A 80 7.98 -7.05 0.71
N VAL A 81 6.86 -7.72 0.50
CA VAL A 81 6.41 -8.84 1.32
C VAL A 81 6.42 -10.12 0.50
N SER A 82 6.96 -11.19 1.08
CA SER A 82 6.80 -12.56 0.62
C SER A 82 5.68 -13.22 1.41
N ILE A 83 4.67 -13.75 0.72
CA ILE A 83 3.54 -14.50 1.27
C ILE A 83 3.57 -15.88 0.62
N SER A 84 3.54 -16.94 1.42
CA SER A 84 3.67 -18.32 0.93
C SER A 84 4.89 -18.53 0.00
N GLY A 85 6.01 -17.86 0.32
CA GLY A 85 7.26 -17.94 -0.43
C GLY A 85 7.29 -17.14 -1.74
N ARG A 86 6.26 -16.33 -2.03
CA ARG A 86 6.15 -15.56 -3.28
C ARG A 86 5.98 -14.08 -3.00
N THR A 87 6.61 -13.25 -3.82
CA THR A 87 6.41 -11.79 -3.83
C THR A 87 5.40 -11.37 -4.89
N ALA A 88 5.18 -12.17 -5.93
CA ALA A 88 4.20 -11.90 -6.97
C ALA A 88 2.77 -12.13 -6.47
N ARG A 89 1.88 -11.19 -6.78
CA ARG A 89 0.44 -11.28 -6.58
C ARG A 89 -0.24 -11.90 -7.81
N PRO A 90 -1.47 -12.44 -7.68
CA PRO A 90 -2.23 -12.96 -8.81
C PRO A 90 -2.50 -11.94 -9.92
N ASP A 91 -2.55 -10.64 -9.62
CA ASP A 91 -2.76 -9.57 -10.60
C ASP A 91 -1.48 -9.14 -11.35
N GLY A 92 -0.36 -9.84 -11.12
CA GLY A 92 0.93 -9.56 -11.76
C GLY A 92 1.77 -8.47 -11.07
N SER A 93 1.24 -7.79 -10.06
CA SER A 93 2.02 -6.86 -9.25
C SER A 93 2.69 -7.56 -8.06
N THR A 94 3.36 -6.80 -7.20
CA THR A 94 4.16 -7.34 -6.09
C THR A 94 3.45 -7.10 -4.75
N TYR A 95 3.42 -8.08 -3.85
CA TYR A 95 2.96 -7.88 -2.48
C TYR A 95 3.87 -6.87 -1.78
N HIS A 96 3.27 -5.81 -1.26
CA HIS A 96 4.00 -4.77 -0.55
C HIS A 96 3.10 -4.08 0.47
N VAL A 97 3.75 -3.40 1.40
CA VAL A 97 3.15 -2.39 2.28
C VAL A 97 3.64 -1.04 1.80
N THR A 98 2.74 -0.13 1.44
CA THR A 98 3.11 1.29 1.32
C THR A 98 3.58 1.74 2.71
N TRP A 99 4.84 2.17 2.81
CA TRP A 99 5.46 2.40 4.10
C TRP A 99 5.34 3.85 4.53
N SER A 100 5.83 4.76 3.69
CA SER A 100 5.75 6.20 3.92
C SER A 100 5.55 6.95 2.61
N LEU A 101 4.95 8.13 2.70
CA LEU A 101 4.61 9.00 1.58
C LEU A 101 4.95 10.46 1.89
N ASP A 102 5.14 11.24 0.84
CA ASP A 102 5.15 12.70 0.91
C ASP A 102 3.83 13.24 0.34
N ARG A 103 2.80 13.35 1.18
CA ARG A 103 1.48 13.85 0.74
C ARG A 103 1.52 15.31 0.35
N SER A 104 2.50 16.08 0.86
CA SER A 104 2.67 17.48 0.48
C SER A 104 2.98 17.64 -1.02
N LYS A 105 3.58 16.62 -1.64
CA LYS A 105 3.80 16.51 -3.09
C LYS A 105 2.68 15.82 -3.85
N GLY A 106 1.53 15.58 -3.20
CA GLY A 106 0.39 14.90 -3.81
C GLY A 106 0.58 13.39 -4.00
N ARG A 107 1.58 12.78 -3.35
CA ARG A 107 1.86 11.34 -3.48
C ARG A 107 0.78 10.49 -2.82
N ARG A 108 0.46 9.36 -3.44
CA ARG A 108 -0.64 8.46 -3.08
C ARG A 108 -0.13 7.03 -2.93
N PRO A 109 -0.74 6.22 -2.04
CA PRO A 109 -0.32 4.83 -1.83
C PRO A 109 -0.30 3.99 -3.11
N VAL A 110 -1.25 4.19 -4.03
CA VAL A 110 -1.33 3.43 -5.28
C VAL A 110 -0.06 3.52 -6.14
N GLU A 111 0.73 4.59 -5.98
CA GLU A 111 1.97 4.82 -6.72
C GLU A 111 3.10 3.85 -6.32
N SER A 112 2.99 3.14 -5.18
CA SER A 112 3.97 2.09 -4.84
C SER A 112 3.97 0.92 -5.83
N ASN A 113 2.84 0.61 -6.47
CA ASN A 113 2.81 -0.38 -7.55
C ASN A 113 3.72 0.06 -8.73
N GLN A 114 3.60 1.32 -9.13
CA GLN A 114 4.36 1.86 -10.25
C GLN A 114 5.85 1.96 -9.90
N LEU A 115 6.18 2.42 -8.69
CA LEU A 115 7.55 2.43 -8.14
C LEU A 115 8.19 1.05 -8.29
N ILE A 116 7.55 0.00 -7.76
CA ILE A 116 8.11 -1.35 -7.76
C ILE A 116 8.26 -1.89 -9.18
N ALA A 117 7.29 -1.64 -10.06
CA ALA A 117 7.33 -2.11 -11.44
C ALA A 117 8.43 -1.42 -12.28
N GLN A 118 8.69 -0.13 -12.05
CA GLN A 118 9.62 0.65 -12.86
C GLN A 118 11.06 0.64 -12.34
N LEU A 119 11.22 0.70 -11.02
CA LEU A 119 12.53 0.85 -10.37
C LEU A 119 13.00 -0.42 -9.65
N GLY A 120 12.11 -1.41 -9.51
CA GLY A 120 12.40 -2.61 -8.73
C GLY A 120 12.48 -2.31 -7.23
N TRP A 121 13.25 -3.13 -6.53
CA TRP A 121 13.44 -3.06 -5.08
C TRP A 121 14.78 -3.69 -4.70
N SER A 122 15.33 -3.27 -3.56
CA SER A 122 16.57 -3.82 -3.01
C SER A 122 16.25 -4.91 -1.99
N PRO A 123 16.85 -6.10 -2.10
CA PRO A 123 16.62 -7.18 -1.14
C PRO A 123 17.26 -6.88 0.21
N LEU A 124 16.65 -7.42 1.26
CA LEU A 124 17.26 -7.46 2.59
C LEU A 124 18.24 -8.63 2.68
N ASP A 125 19.34 -8.44 3.42
CA ASP A 125 20.28 -9.53 3.74
C ASP A 125 19.59 -10.69 4.48
N LYS A 126 18.65 -10.35 5.35
CA LYS A 126 17.84 -11.31 6.11
C LYS A 126 16.36 -10.91 6.08
N PRO A 127 15.48 -11.80 5.59
CA PRO A 127 14.04 -11.58 5.67
C PRO A 127 13.57 -11.36 7.11
N VAL A 128 12.57 -10.51 7.28
CA VAL A 128 11.97 -10.18 8.58
C VAL A 128 10.61 -10.83 8.67
N PRO A 129 10.30 -11.64 9.70
CA PRO A 129 8.96 -12.16 9.89
C PRO A 129 7.91 -11.05 9.94
N LEU A 130 6.71 -11.36 9.43
CA LEU A 130 5.57 -10.45 9.42
C LEU A 130 4.30 -11.23 9.76
N THR A 131 3.58 -10.79 10.77
CA THR A 131 2.22 -11.26 11.09
C THR A 131 1.24 -10.57 10.14
N LEU A 132 0.37 -11.37 9.52
CA LEU A 132 -0.62 -10.90 8.57
C LEU A 132 -2.01 -11.19 9.11
N LEU A 133 -2.87 -10.18 9.16
CA LEU A 133 -4.23 -10.30 9.65
C LEU A 133 -5.22 -10.17 8.47
N PRO A 134 -5.77 -11.29 7.94
CA PRO A 134 -6.74 -11.24 6.85
C PRO A 134 -7.90 -10.29 7.15
N ALA A 135 -8.16 -9.35 6.26
CA ALA A 135 -9.12 -8.28 6.50
C ALA A 135 -9.72 -7.73 5.21
N ARG A 136 -10.84 -7.03 5.39
CA ARG A 136 -11.48 -6.18 4.40
C ARG A 136 -11.76 -4.80 5.00
N PHE A 137 -11.41 -3.73 4.29
CA PHE A 137 -11.42 -2.36 4.82
C PHE A 137 -11.58 -1.29 3.72
#